data_AF-Q4QR14-F1
#
_entry.id   AF-Q4QR14-F1
#
_cell.length_a   1.000
_cell.length_b   1.000
_cell.length_c   1.000
_cell.angle_alpha   90.00
_cell.angle_beta   90.00
_cell.angle_gamma   90.00
#
_symmetry.space_group_name_H-M   'P 1'
#
loop_
_entity.id
_entity.type
_entity.pdbx_description
1 polymer ?
#
loop_
_entity_poly.entity_id
_entity_poly.type
_entity_poly.pdbx_seq_one_letter_code
_entity_poly.pdbx_strand_id
1 'polypeptide(L)'
;HRHHFARQDLTQSLIMIQPILYSYSFYGPPEPVLLDSSSILADRILLMDTFFQIVIYLGETVAQWRNAGYHDMPEYENFKQLLQAPLDDAQEILQNRFPMPRYINTEHGGSQARFLLSKVNPSQTHNNLYNWGQESGAPILTDDVSLQVFMDHLKKLAVSTAS
;
A
#
# COMPACT_ATOMS: atom_id res chain seq x y z
N HIS A 1 -18.03 1.65 -9.83
CA HIS A 1 -17.33 2.75 -9.12
C HIS A 1 -18.25 3.95 -8.84
N ARG A 2 -18.63 4.79 -9.82
CA ARG A 2 -19.43 6.01 -9.57
C ARG A 2 -20.76 5.81 -8.83
N HIS A 3 -21.49 4.74 -9.16
CA HIS A 3 -22.75 4.40 -8.49
C HIS A 3 -22.59 4.17 -6.98
N HIS A 4 -21.55 3.43 -6.58
CA HIS A 4 -21.29 3.15 -5.17
C HIS A 4 -20.80 4.42 -4.47
N PHE A 5 -19.90 5.18 -5.08
CA PHE A 5 -19.38 6.43 -4.53
C PHE A 5 -20.49 7.42 -4.14
N ALA A 6 -21.50 7.60 -4.99
CA ALA A 6 -22.63 8.50 -4.72
C ALA A 6 -23.61 8.02 -3.63
N ARG A 7 -23.40 6.82 -3.08
CA ARG A 7 -24.30 6.18 -2.10
C ARG A 7 -23.60 5.81 -0.79
N GLN A 8 -22.30 6.06 -0.68
CA GLN A 8 -21.53 5.75 0.52
C GLN A 8 -21.52 6.92 1.51
N ASP A 9 -21.19 6.62 2.76
CA ASP A 9 -20.90 7.64 3.76
C ASP A 9 -19.55 8.32 3.51
N LEU A 10 -19.22 9.31 4.34
CA LEU A 10 -17.97 10.06 4.25
C LEU A 10 -16.74 9.14 4.33
N THR A 11 -16.71 8.22 5.29
CA THR A 11 -15.56 7.36 5.56
C THR A 11 -15.25 6.45 4.37
N GLN A 12 -16.26 5.75 3.86
CA GLN A 12 -16.11 4.86 2.71
C GLN A 12 -15.81 5.66 1.43
N SER A 13 -16.35 6.88 1.30
CA SER A 13 -16.04 7.77 0.17
C SER A 13 -14.59 8.25 0.18
N LEU A 14 -14.02 8.55 1.35
CA LEU A 14 -12.60 8.91 1.49
C LEU A 14 -11.71 7.74 1.06
N ILE A 15 -12.01 6.51 1.50
CA ILE A 15 -11.28 5.29 1.10
C ILE A 15 -11.31 5.09 -0.43
N MET A 16 -12.45 5.39 -1.07
CA MET A 16 -12.56 5.29 -2.53
C MET A 16 -11.69 6.31 -3.28
N ILE A 17 -11.47 7.50 -2.72
CA ILE A 17 -10.67 8.58 -3.33
C ILE A 17 -9.18 8.36 -3.05
N GLN A 18 -8.85 8.18 -1.77
CA GLN A 18 -7.50 7.96 -1.28
C GLN A 18 -7.49 6.64 -0.51
N PRO A 19 -7.03 5.55 -1.15
CA PRO A 19 -6.87 4.26 -0.49
C PRO A 19 -6.03 4.37 0.78
N ILE A 20 -6.41 3.60 1.79
CA ILE A 20 -5.65 3.51 3.04
C ILE A 20 -4.60 2.42 2.88
N LEU A 21 -3.42 2.65 3.45
CA LEU A 21 -2.33 1.68 3.49
C LEU A 21 -1.90 1.49 4.95
N TYR A 22 -2.00 0.26 5.46
CA TYR A 22 -1.47 -0.11 6.77
C TYR A 22 -0.18 -0.90 6.61
N SER A 23 0.76 -0.69 7.53
CA SER A 23 2.03 -1.39 7.59
C SER A 23 2.11 -2.25 8.86
N TYR A 24 2.51 -3.50 8.68
CA TYR A 24 2.71 -4.48 9.74
C TYR A 24 4.20 -4.84 9.73
N SER A 25 4.83 -4.74 10.89
CA SER A 25 6.24 -5.07 11.09
C SER A 25 6.44 -5.66 12.48
N PHE A 26 7.65 -6.14 12.76
CA PHE A 26 8.02 -6.60 14.11
C PHE A 26 8.20 -5.46 15.12
N TYR A 27 8.29 -4.21 14.66
CA TYR A 27 8.73 -3.07 15.48
C TYR A 27 7.57 -2.28 16.10
N GLY A 28 6.34 -2.79 16.04
CA GLY A 28 5.19 -2.10 16.62
C GLY A 28 3.85 -2.66 16.18
N PRO A 29 2.75 -2.08 16.69
CA PRO A 29 1.41 -2.38 16.20
C PRO A 29 1.23 -1.92 14.74
N PRO A 30 0.17 -2.38 14.05
CA PRO A 30 -0.16 -1.91 12.71
C PRO A 30 -0.31 -0.39 12.69
N GLU A 31 0.37 0.27 11.75
CA GLU A 31 0.34 1.73 11.62
C GLU A 31 -0.10 2.17 10.22
N PRO A 32 -0.87 3.27 10.09
CA PRO A 32 -1.18 3.85 8.80
C PRO A 32 0.07 4.49 8.20
N VAL A 33 0.38 4.16 6.95
CA VAL A 33 1.51 4.69 6.20
C VAL A 33 1.05 5.44 4.96
N LEU A 34 1.95 6.25 4.39
CA LEU A 34 1.65 7.01 3.17
C LEU A 34 1.43 6.05 2.00
N LEU A 35 0.47 6.38 1.13
CA LEU A 35 0.23 5.65 -0.11
C LEU A 35 1.30 6.03 -1.15
N ASP A 36 2.54 5.62 -0.89
CA ASP A 36 3.75 6.07 -1.58
C ASP A 36 4.74 4.92 -1.75
N SER A 37 5.52 4.93 -2.83
CA SER A 37 6.55 3.90 -3.10
C SER A 37 7.55 3.70 -1.97
N SER A 38 7.86 4.75 -1.20
CA SER A 38 8.77 4.68 -0.04
C SER A 38 8.24 3.81 1.10
N SER A 39 6.92 3.59 1.16
CA SER A 39 6.30 2.73 2.19
C SER A 39 6.38 1.24 1.84
N ILE A 40 6.83 0.89 0.63
CA ILE A 40 7.00 -0.49 0.18
C ILE A 40 8.40 -0.97 0.57
N LEU A 41 8.51 -1.50 1.78
CA LEU A 41 9.74 -2.01 2.36
C LEU A 41 9.79 -3.54 2.36
N ALA A 42 10.99 -4.12 2.31
CA ALA A 42 11.19 -5.55 2.17
C ALA A 42 10.83 -6.37 3.43
N ASP A 43 10.92 -5.76 4.61
CA ASP A 43 10.73 -6.39 5.93
C ASP A 43 9.32 -6.16 6.50
N ARG A 44 8.39 -5.62 5.70
CA ARG A 44 7.04 -5.28 6.14
C ARG A 44 5.96 -5.98 5.32
N ILE A 45 4.78 -6.13 5.92
CA ILE A 45 3.55 -6.52 5.22
C ILE A 45 2.68 -5.28 5.11
N LEU A 46 2.02 -5.12 3.96
CA LEU A 46 1.10 -4.00 3.71
C LEU A 46 -0.32 -4.51 3.50
N LEU A 47 -1.28 -3.83 4.10
CA LEU A 47 -2.71 -4.00 3.83
C LEU A 47 -3.24 -2.73 3.17
N MET A 48 -3.56 -2.81 1.88
CA MET A 48 -4.15 -1.70 1.13
C MET A 48 -5.67 -1.90 0.99
N ASP A 49 -6.41 -0.87 1.36
CA ASP A 49 -7.86 -0.82 1.20
C ASP A 49 -8.26 0.27 0.19
N THR A 50 -8.79 -0.15 -0.95
CA THR A 50 -9.27 0.73 -2.03
C THR A 50 -10.80 0.80 -2.10
N PHE A 51 -11.49 0.38 -1.03
CA PHE A 51 -12.92 0.09 -0.98
C PHE A 51 -13.32 -1.14 -1.81
N PHE A 52 -12.99 -1.17 -3.11
CA PHE A 52 -13.37 -2.23 -4.04
C PHE A 52 -12.42 -3.43 -4.01
N GLN A 53 -11.21 -3.24 -3.52
CA GLN A 53 -10.18 -4.27 -3.42
C GLN A 53 -9.47 -4.14 -2.08
N ILE A 54 -9.24 -5.28 -1.44
CA ILE A 54 -8.36 -5.43 -0.29
C ILE A 54 -7.13 -6.19 -0.77
N VAL A 55 -5.95 -5.58 -0.64
CA VAL A 55 -4.68 -6.14 -1.12
C VAL A 55 -3.74 -6.31 0.05
N ILE A 56 -3.35 -7.55 0.32
CA ILE A 56 -2.23 -7.86 1.21
C ILE A 56 -0.99 -8.05 0.36
N TYR A 57 0.07 -7.32 0.67
CA TYR A 57 1.37 -7.38 0.01
C TYR A 57 2.46 -7.76 1.02
N LEU A 58 3.16 -8.86 0.76
CA LEU A 58 4.35 -9.25 1.53
C LEU A 58 5.60 -8.66 0.90
N GLY A 59 6.39 -7.92 1.69
CA GLY A 59 7.73 -7.48 1.31
C GLY A 59 8.66 -8.67 1.02
N GLU A 60 9.75 -8.41 0.29
CA GLU A 60 10.66 -9.45 -0.21
C GLU A 60 11.18 -10.37 0.90
N THR A 61 11.68 -9.82 2.00
CA THR A 61 12.23 -10.59 3.12
C THR A 61 11.15 -11.40 3.83
N VAL A 62 9.97 -10.81 4.04
CA VAL A 62 8.82 -11.51 4.65
C VAL A 62 8.37 -12.68 3.76
N ALA A 63 8.29 -12.47 2.45
CA ALA A 63 7.94 -13.50 1.49
C ALA A 63 8.95 -14.66 1.50
N GLN A 64 10.25 -14.35 1.53
CA GLN A 64 11.31 -15.36 1.68
C GLN A 64 11.17 -16.17 2.97
N TRP A 65 10.91 -15.51 4.10
CA TRP A 65 10.70 -16.18 5.39
C TRP A 65 9.45 -17.06 5.43
N ARG A 66 8.37 -16.61 4.79
CA ARG A 66 7.15 -17.41 4.62
C ARG A 66 7.44 -18.66 3.80
N ASN A 67 8.12 -18.51 2.66
CA ASN A 67 8.46 -19.60 1.75
C ASN A 67 9.47 -20.59 2.38
N ALA A 68 10.33 -20.12 3.28
CA ALA A 68 11.23 -20.95 4.07
C ALA A 68 10.51 -21.73 5.20
N GLY A 69 9.23 -21.47 5.46
CA GLY A 69 8.45 -22.18 6.48
C GLY A 69 8.74 -21.75 7.91
N TYR A 70 9.33 -20.57 8.14
CA TYR A 70 9.64 -20.14 9.51
C TYR A 70 8.41 -20.03 10.40
N HIS A 71 7.25 -19.68 9.83
CA HIS A 71 5.98 -19.57 10.55
C HIS A 71 5.43 -20.89 11.09
N ASP A 72 5.94 -22.04 10.64
CA ASP A 72 5.56 -23.36 11.15
C ASP A 72 6.44 -23.82 12.33
N MET A 73 7.55 -23.11 12.58
CA MET A 73 8.48 -23.44 13.66
C MET A 73 8.05 -22.77 14.97
N PRO A 74 8.04 -23.51 16.10
CA PRO A 74 7.60 -22.97 17.39
C PRO A 74 8.49 -21.83 17.90
N GLU A 75 9.73 -21.74 17.45
CA GLU A 75 10.66 -20.64 17.79
C GLU A 75 10.27 -19.30 17.17
N TYR A 76 9.45 -19.31 16.10
CA TYR A 76 9.05 -18.11 15.33
C TYR A 76 7.54 -17.87 15.37
N GLU A 77 6.89 -18.15 16.51
CA GLU A 77 5.46 -17.88 16.71
C GLU A 77 5.11 -16.40 16.46
N ASN A 78 6.03 -15.48 16.74
CA ASN A 78 5.89 -14.05 16.44
C ASN A 78 5.73 -13.78 14.93
N PHE A 79 6.42 -14.51 14.07
CA PHE A 79 6.30 -14.37 12.62
C PHE A 79 4.96 -14.89 12.11
N LYS A 80 4.47 -15.99 12.70
CA LYS A 80 3.11 -16.50 12.43
C LYS A 80 2.04 -15.47 12.80
N GLN A 81 2.17 -14.84 13.96
CA GLN A 81 1.27 -13.75 14.37
C GLN A 81 1.34 -12.56 13.41
N LEU A 82 2.54 -12.17 12.97
CA LEU A 82 2.73 -11.10 11.98
C LEU A 82 2.03 -11.40 10.65
N LEU A 83 2.09 -12.65 10.16
CA LEU A 83 1.39 -13.07 8.94
C LEU A 83 -0.14 -13.10 9.11
N GLN A 84 -0.62 -13.42 10.31
CA GLN A 84 -2.05 -13.55 10.60
C GLN A 84 -2.75 -12.20 10.79
N ALA A 85 -2.10 -11.23 11.44
CA ALA A 85 -2.68 -9.93 11.73
C ALA A 85 -3.36 -9.22 10.53
N PRO A 86 -2.72 -9.06 9.35
CA PRO A 86 -3.37 -8.43 8.20
C PRO A 86 -4.50 -9.28 7.60
N LEU A 87 -4.51 -10.60 7.81
CA LEU A 87 -5.59 -11.48 7.36
C LEU A 87 -6.84 -11.26 8.20
N ASP A 88 -6.68 -11.13 9.52
CA ASP A 88 -7.78 -10.90 10.46
C ASP A 88 -8.43 -9.54 10.19
N ASP A 89 -7.62 -8.48 10.04
CA ASP A 89 -8.10 -7.13 9.71
C ASP A 89 -8.80 -7.09 8.34
N ALA A 90 -8.23 -7.78 7.33
CA ALA A 90 -8.87 -7.89 6.02
C ALA A 90 -10.22 -8.62 6.11
N GLN A 91 -10.32 -9.67 6.90
CA GLN A 91 -11.56 -10.45 7.07
C GLN A 91 -12.66 -9.61 7.72
N GLU A 92 -12.33 -8.78 8.71
CA GLU A 92 -13.28 -7.85 9.33
C GLU A 92 -13.86 -6.87 8.28
N ILE A 93 -13.00 -6.31 7.42
CA ILE A 93 -13.44 -5.39 6.36
C ILE A 93 -14.34 -6.12 5.34
N LEU A 94 -13.95 -7.33 4.94
CA LEU A 94 -14.70 -8.14 3.96
C LEU A 94 -16.10 -8.53 4.44
N GLN A 95 -16.28 -8.74 5.74
CA GLN A 95 -17.57 -9.10 6.34
C GLN A 95 -18.53 -7.91 6.44
N ASN A 96 -17.99 -6.71 6.69
CA ASN A 96 -18.80 -5.53 6.96
C ASN A 96 -19.09 -4.68 5.70
N ARG A 97 -18.33 -4.83 4.62
CA ARG A 97 -18.45 -3.97 3.43
C ARG A 97 -19.36 -4.55 2.34
N PHE A 98 -20.24 -3.69 1.82
CA PHE A 98 -21.03 -3.97 0.63
C PHE A 98 -20.76 -2.96 -0.51
N PRO A 99 -20.51 -3.42 -1.74
CA PRO A 99 -20.38 -4.82 -2.15
C PRO A 99 -19.10 -5.46 -1.59
N MET A 100 -19.09 -6.79 -1.48
CA MET A 100 -17.91 -7.51 -1.01
C MET A 100 -16.69 -7.16 -1.88
N PRO A 101 -15.62 -6.62 -1.28
CA PRO A 101 -14.40 -6.28 -2.01
C PRO A 101 -13.73 -7.51 -2.61
N ARG A 102 -13.00 -7.30 -3.71
CA ARG A 102 -12.10 -8.34 -4.21
C ARG A 102 -10.89 -8.47 -3.28
N TYR A 103 -10.71 -9.65 -2.71
CA TYR A 103 -9.53 -9.98 -1.91
C TYR A 103 -8.35 -10.40 -2.81
N ILE A 104 -7.17 -9.87 -2.52
CA ILE A 104 -5.92 -10.14 -3.24
C ILE A 104 -4.81 -10.33 -2.20
N ASN A 105 -4.14 -11.48 -2.25
CA ASN A 105 -2.94 -11.75 -1.47
C ASN A 105 -1.77 -11.94 -2.46
N THR A 106 -0.72 -11.15 -2.31
CA THR A 106 0.43 -11.11 -3.21
C THR A 106 1.70 -10.80 -2.43
N GLU A 107 2.83 -10.97 -3.08
CA GLU A 107 4.15 -10.72 -2.52
C GLU A 107 5.02 -9.94 -3.51
N HIS A 108 6.22 -9.56 -3.07
CA HIS A 108 7.25 -9.00 -3.92
C HIS A 108 7.50 -9.89 -5.15
N GLY A 109 7.54 -9.28 -6.34
CA GLY A 109 7.66 -10.01 -7.62
C GLY A 109 6.38 -10.71 -8.10
N GLY A 110 5.32 -10.77 -7.27
CA GLY A 110 4.05 -11.37 -7.65
C GLY A 110 3.29 -10.58 -8.72
N SER A 111 2.67 -11.27 -9.68
CA SER A 111 1.93 -10.63 -10.79
C SER A 111 0.75 -9.76 -10.34
N GLN A 112 0.19 -10.03 -9.15
CA GLN A 112 -0.91 -9.27 -8.55
C GLN A 112 -0.41 -8.05 -7.76
N ALA A 113 0.89 -7.90 -7.52
CA ALA A 113 1.47 -6.72 -6.83
C ALA A 113 1.19 -5.41 -7.58
N ARG A 114 0.94 -5.48 -8.89
CA ARG A 114 0.52 -4.34 -9.72
C ARG A 114 -0.72 -3.61 -9.19
N PHE A 115 -1.61 -4.29 -8.46
CA PHE A 115 -2.78 -3.65 -7.87
C PHE A 115 -2.40 -2.65 -6.78
N LEU A 116 -1.33 -2.93 -6.01
CA LEU A 116 -0.72 -1.97 -5.09
C LEU A 116 0.08 -0.91 -5.85
N LEU A 117 1.00 -1.34 -6.73
CA LEU A 117 1.93 -0.43 -7.42
C LEU A 117 1.25 0.62 -8.30
N SER A 118 0.06 0.34 -8.84
CA SER A 118 -0.71 1.30 -9.63
C SER A 118 -1.49 2.33 -8.79
N LYS A 119 -1.51 2.19 -7.46
CA LYS A 119 -2.23 3.09 -6.54
C LYS A 119 -1.31 3.96 -5.70
N VAL A 120 -0.06 3.56 -5.53
CA VAL A 120 0.94 4.32 -4.78
C VAL A 120 1.52 5.48 -5.59
N ASN A 121 1.81 6.57 -4.89
CA ASN A 121 2.48 7.72 -5.46
C ASN A 121 3.92 7.35 -5.88
N PRO A 122 4.34 7.65 -7.12
CA PRO A 122 5.69 7.39 -7.62
C PRO A 122 6.68 8.46 -7.15
N SER A 123 6.95 8.53 -5.84
CA SER A 123 8.02 9.38 -5.31
C SER A 123 9.41 8.87 -5.72
N GLN A 124 9.54 7.55 -5.84
CA GLN A 124 10.75 6.87 -6.30
C GLN A 124 10.47 6.26 -7.68
N THR A 125 10.98 6.92 -8.72
CA THR A 125 10.92 6.45 -10.11
C THR A 125 12.30 6.04 -10.60
N HIS A 126 12.33 5.28 -11.70
CA HIS A 126 13.57 4.93 -12.41
C HIS A 126 14.42 6.15 -12.82
N ASN A 127 13.79 7.32 -13.01
CA ASN A 127 14.49 8.57 -13.34
C ASN A 127 15.19 9.23 -12.13
N ASN A 128 14.65 9.05 -10.92
CA ASN A 128 15.23 9.64 -9.70
C ASN A 128 16.17 8.68 -8.93
N LEU A 129 16.12 7.38 -9.25
CA LEU A 129 16.90 6.34 -8.57
C LEU A 129 18.43 6.54 -8.67
N TYR A 130 18.91 7.24 -9.69
CA TYR A 130 20.34 7.52 -9.89
C TYR A 130 20.89 8.69 -9.06
N ASN A 131 20.04 9.51 -8.43
CA ASN A 131 20.49 10.74 -7.77
C ASN A 131 20.58 10.62 -6.24
N TRP A 132 20.04 9.56 -5.64
CA TRP A 132 20.07 9.33 -4.19
C TRP A 132 20.53 7.90 -3.90
N GLY A 133 21.83 7.75 -3.58
CA GLY A 133 22.30 6.53 -2.92
C GLY A 133 21.67 6.45 -1.54
N GLN A 134 21.02 5.31 -1.24
CA GLN A 134 20.24 4.97 -0.02
C GLN A 134 18.76 5.44 -0.04
N GLU A 135 17.82 4.53 -0.30
CA GLU A 135 17.03 3.77 0.70
C GLU A 135 16.04 2.87 -0.07
N SER A 136 15.82 1.66 0.44
CA SER A 136 15.20 0.53 -0.25
C SER A 136 13.67 0.65 -0.38
N GLY A 137 13.16 1.49 -1.27
CA GLY A 137 11.77 1.43 -1.72
C GLY A 137 11.61 0.71 -3.06
N ALA A 138 10.39 0.35 -3.43
CA ALA A 138 10.10 -0.28 -4.72
C ALA A 138 9.98 0.81 -5.81
N PRO A 139 10.92 0.93 -6.77
CA PRO A 139 10.82 1.92 -7.82
C PRO A 139 9.60 1.64 -8.70
N ILE A 140 8.74 2.64 -8.89
CA ILE A 140 7.55 2.52 -9.73
C ILE A 140 7.94 2.90 -11.16
N LEU A 141 7.67 1.98 -12.09
CA LEU A 141 7.85 2.19 -13.52
C LEU A 141 6.62 2.90 -14.09
N THR A 142 6.55 4.23 -13.92
CA THR A 142 5.51 5.08 -14.50
C THR A 142 6.08 6.44 -14.91
N ASP A 143 5.41 7.08 -15.88
CA ASP A 143 5.62 8.48 -16.28
C ASP A 143 4.66 9.43 -15.55
N ASP A 144 3.84 8.92 -14.63
CA ASP A 144 2.92 9.73 -13.83
C ASP A 144 3.67 10.72 -12.92
N VAL A 145 3.02 11.86 -12.68
CA VAL A 145 3.55 12.96 -11.88
C VAL A 145 3.44 12.62 -10.40
N SER A 146 4.54 12.72 -9.65
CA SER A 146 4.50 12.55 -8.20
C SER A 146 3.74 13.69 -7.49
N LEU A 147 3.20 13.41 -6.31
CA LEU A 147 2.49 14.41 -5.49
C LEU A 147 3.33 15.66 -5.24
N GLN A 148 4.64 15.51 -5.07
CA GLN A 148 5.56 16.64 -4.88
C GLN A 148 5.55 17.57 -6.10
N VAL A 149 5.70 17.03 -7.31
CA VAL A 149 5.69 17.82 -8.55
C VAL A 149 4.33 18.48 -8.76
N PHE A 150 3.23 17.77 -8.47
CA PHE A 150 1.89 18.36 -8.49
C PHE A 150 1.79 19.56 -7.54
N MET A 151 2.24 19.42 -6.29
CA MET A 151 2.19 20.48 -5.30
C MET A 151 3.07 21.68 -5.69
N ASP A 152 4.23 21.44 -6.29
CA ASP A 152 5.11 22.53 -6.75
C ASP A 152 4.51 23.30 -7.92
N HIS A 153 3.82 22.62 -8.84
CA HIS A 153 3.07 23.28 -9.92
C HIS A 153 1.87 24.07 -9.37
N LEU A 154 1.11 23.48 -8.43
CA LEU A 154 -0.02 24.14 -7.78
C LEU A 154 0.43 25.41 -7.05
N LYS A 155 1.52 25.35 -6.28
CA LYS A 155 2.10 26.51 -5.59
C LYS A 155 2.47 27.62 -6.57
N LYS A 156 3.16 27.28 -7.67
CA LYS A 156 3.56 28.26 -8.71
C LYS A 156 2.34 28.96 -9.33
N LEU A 157 1.29 28.22 -9.64
CA LEU A 157 0.06 28.79 -10.21
C LEU A 157 -0.73 29.60 -9.17
N ALA A 158 -0.80 29.14 -7.93
CA ALA A 158 -1.53 29.83 -6.87
C ALA A 158 -0.95 31.21 -6.53
N VAL A 159 0.36 31.39 -6.69
CA VAL A 159 1.02 32.71 -6.51
C VAL A 159 1.11 33.53 -7.79
N SER A 160 0.68 32.98 -8.93
CA SER A 160 0.57 33.72 -10.19
C SER A 160 -0.73 34.55 -10.17
N THR A 161 -0.63 35.82 -10.56
CA THR A 161 -1.77 36.75 -10.57
C THR A 161 -2.85 36.24 -11.51
N ALA A 162 -4.09 36.13 -11.02
CA ALA A 162 -5.24 35.89 -11.88
C ALA A 162 -5.37 37.08 -12.84
N SER A 163 -5.09 36.84 -14.13
CA SER A 163 -5.29 37.82 -15.20
C SER A 163 -6.72 37.74 -15.72
#